data_AF-A0AAN6EBN7-F1
#
_entry.id   AF-A0AAN6EBN7-F1
#
_cell.length_a   1.000
_cell.length_b   1.000
_cell.length_c   1.000
_cell.angle_alpha   90.00
_cell.angle_beta   90.00
_cell.angle_gamma   90.00
#
_symmetry.space_group_name_H-M   'P 1'
#
loop_
_entity.id
_entity.type
_entity.pdbx_description
1 polymer ?
#
loop_
_entity_poly.entity_id
_entity_poly.type
_entity_poly.pdbx_seq_one_letter_code
_entity_poly.pdbx_strand_id
1 'polypeptide(L)'
;NLLYAVTKQVPYPHSNETVYDAWLRQSLATSLDADASAKSRPAISPFELNGDTIAFAMHAGISSVDMGFVGSAGAQHSNFDSFKRMVSFVDPDMQLHLAIAQVWGLLAIRLADDPVLDLCPMCYAKDIRHIIRQFEKQMRLRRSASVADSVDMSTAKKLRRLHAAQRQLETNARIVEHDKRHLRSAYGEECQMTGRRRHASCLALRASINDRVSKLEQHFIDPDGVLGHEWYKHALIGPGPWTDASFQAFPGLAAALDTGDKGIVRQREKSIADIIYEAAWFLREV
;
A
#
# COMPACT_ATOMS: atom_id res chain seq x y z
N ASN A 1 7.41 9.69 -2.28
CA ASN A 1 6.82 8.78 -1.28
C ASN A 1 6.84 9.57 0.00
N LEU A 2 5.67 10.11 0.31
CA LEU A 2 5.47 11.09 1.34
C LEU A 2 5.92 10.61 2.72
N LEU A 3 5.62 9.36 3.08
CA LEU A 3 5.97 8.81 4.39
C LEU A 3 7.49 8.82 4.63
N TYR A 4 8.29 8.45 3.62
CA TYR A 4 9.74 8.54 3.70
C TYR A 4 10.25 9.98 3.79
N ALA A 5 9.58 10.94 3.15
CA ALA A 5 9.97 12.34 3.23
C ALA A 5 9.66 12.94 4.63
N VAL A 6 8.52 12.58 5.22
CA VAL A 6 8.11 13.04 6.55
C VAL A 6 9.03 12.46 7.63
N THR A 7 9.28 11.15 7.60
CA THR A 7 10.13 10.47 8.61
C THR A 7 11.59 10.90 8.59
N LYS A 8 12.09 11.46 7.48
CA LYS A 8 13.43 12.08 7.40
C LYS A 8 13.51 13.47 8.05
N GLN A 9 12.39 14.11 8.33
CA GLN A 9 12.35 15.43 8.96
C GLN A 9 12.21 15.35 10.49
N VAL A 10 11.88 14.18 11.04
CA VAL A 10 11.65 13.99 12.46
C VAL A 10 12.88 13.33 13.09
N PRO A 11 13.50 13.94 14.12
CA PRO A 11 14.58 13.32 14.87
C PRO A 11 14.11 12.06 15.60
N TYR A 12 14.95 11.03 15.65
CA TYR A 12 14.71 9.88 16.50
C TYR A 12 15.23 10.18 17.93
N PRO A 13 14.45 9.93 18.98
CA PRO A 13 14.86 10.23 20.36
C PRO A 13 16.20 9.58 20.75
N HIS A 14 16.99 10.30 21.55
CA HIS A 14 18.27 9.85 22.12
C HIS A 14 19.32 9.40 21.10
N SER A 15 19.22 9.83 19.84
CA SER A 15 20.24 9.57 18.83
C SER A 15 20.43 10.78 17.91
N ASN A 16 21.45 10.72 17.07
CA ASN A 16 21.65 11.67 15.97
C ASN A 16 20.98 11.18 14.67
N GLU A 17 20.11 10.17 14.76
CA GLU A 17 19.38 9.58 13.63
C GLU A 17 18.04 10.28 13.42
N THR A 18 17.48 10.21 12.22
CA THR A 18 16.06 10.53 11.99
C THR A 18 15.19 9.29 12.25
N VAL A 19 13.87 9.48 12.37
CA VAL A 19 12.91 8.35 12.44
C VAL A 19 13.06 7.44 11.22
N TYR A 20 13.33 8.00 10.04
CA TYR A 20 13.61 7.23 8.83
C TYR A 20 14.85 6.33 8.97
N ASP A 21 15.93 6.85 9.54
CA ASP A 21 17.18 6.11 9.69
C ASP A 21 17.03 4.95 10.69
N ALA A 22 16.35 5.21 11.82
CA ALA A 22 16.03 4.18 12.80
C ALA A 22 15.13 3.07 12.19
N TRP A 23 14.11 3.46 11.41
CA TRP A 23 13.24 2.52 10.71
C TRP A 23 13.97 1.72 9.63
N LEU A 24 14.88 2.35 8.88
CA LEU A 24 15.73 1.67 7.90
C LEU A 24 16.61 0.62 8.59
N ARG A 25 17.28 1.00 9.68
CA ARG A 25 18.12 0.10 10.48
C ARG A 25 17.33 -1.10 10.98
N GLN A 26 16.13 -0.89 11.50
CA GLN A 26 15.25 -1.98 11.94
C GLN A 26 14.82 -2.89 10.78
N SER A 27 14.47 -2.30 9.64
CA SER A 27 14.07 -3.05 8.42
C SER A 27 15.20 -3.93 7.86
N LEU A 28 16.44 -3.48 8.00
CA LEU A 28 17.63 -4.26 7.62
C LEU A 28 17.92 -5.38 8.62
N ALA A 29 17.72 -5.12 9.93
CA ALA A 29 17.93 -6.11 10.98
C ALA A 29 16.91 -7.26 10.95
N THR A 30 15.67 -6.99 10.54
CA THR A 30 14.58 -7.98 10.50
C THR A 30 14.49 -8.75 9.18
N SER A 31 15.29 -8.41 8.17
CA SER A 31 15.22 -9.11 6.88
C SER A 31 15.90 -10.48 6.95
N LEU A 32 15.12 -11.53 6.79
CA LEU A 32 15.59 -12.92 6.66
C LEU A 32 16.14 -13.25 5.25
N ASP A 33 16.05 -12.30 4.31
CA ASP A 33 16.51 -12.48 2.94
C ASP A 33 18.02 -12.20 2.83
N ALA A 34 18.76 -13.14 2.24
CA ALA A 34 20.20 -13.02 1.97
C ALA A 34 20.59 -11.85 1.03
N ASP A 35 19.60 -11.14 0.48
CA ASP A 35 19.73 -9.96 -0.40
C ASP A 35 19.55 -8.63 0.36
N ALA A 36 19.73 -8.66 1.69
CA ALA A 36 19.62 -7.49 2.58
C ALA A 36 20.48 -6.30 2.13
N SER A 37 21.59 -6.55 1.44
CA SER A 37 22.48 -5.53 0.86
C SER A 37 21.84 -4.72 -0.28
N ALA A 38 20.67 -5.13 -0.81
CA ALA A 38 19.94 -4.43 -1.86
C ALA A 38 18.81 -3.52 -1.35
N LYS A 39 18.47 -3.55 -0.05
CA LYS A 39 17.39 -2.71 0.50
C LYS A 39 17.89 -1.28 0.76
N SER A 40 17.61 -0.39 -0.19
CA SER A 40 17.91 1.05 -0.09
C SER A 40 16.87 1.87 0.69
N ARG A 41 15.79 1.24 1.19
CA ARG A 41 14.64 1.90 1.82
C ARG A 41 14.03 1.04 2.94
N PRO A 42 13.41 1.65 3.96
CA PRO A 42 12.66 0.92 4.98
C PRO A 42 11.55 0.06 4.38
N ALA A 43 11.21 -1.05 5.05
CA ALA A 43 10.12 -1.92 4.62
C ALA A 43 8.79 -1.40 5.17
N ILE A 44 7.79 -1.28 4.30
CA ILE A 44 6.40 -1.03 4.68
C ILE A 44 5.70 -2.38 4.80
N SER A 45 5.21 -2.69 6.00
CA SER A 45 4.46 -3.91 6.25
C SER A 45 3.03 -3.79 5.71
N PRO A 46 2.39 -4.90 5.30
CA PRO A 46 0.95 -4.93 5.09
C PRO A 46 0.18 -4.54 6.35
N PHE A 47 -1.08 -4.10 6.19
CA PHE A 47 -1.96 -3.80 7.31
C PHE A 47 -2.11 -4.99 8.27
N GLU A 48 -2.11 -4.70 9.56
CA GLU A 48 -2.67 -5.61 10.55
C GLU A 48 -4.20 -5.59 10.44
N LEU A 49 -4.83 -6.77 10.51
CA LEU A 49 -6.28 -6.95 10.38
C LEU A 49 -7.03 -6.72 11.71
N ASN A 50 -6.56 -5.77 12.53
CA ASN A 50 -7.07 -5.52 13.89
C ASN A 50 -7.37 -4.04 14.20
N GLY A 51 -7.26 -3.13 13.23
CA GLY A 51 -7.43 -1.68 13.43
C GLY A 51 -8.58 -1.05 12.63
N ASP A 52 -8.92 0.20 12.98
CA ASP A 52 -10.00 0.96 12.32
C ASP A 52 -9.73 1.26 10.83
N THR A 53 -8.45 1.18 10.41
CA THR A 53 -8.01 1.40 9.03
C THR A 53 -8.62 0.42 8.04
N ILE A 54 -9.10 -0.74 8.49
CA ILE A 54 -9.67 -1.80 7.64
C ILE A 54 -10.91 -1.29 6.89
N ALA A 55 -11.80 -0.56 7.54
CA ALA A 55 -13.01 -0.06 6.88
C ALA A 55 -12.66 0.94 5.75
N PHE A 56 -11.65 1.77 5.97
CA PHE A 56 -11.20 2.73 4.97
C PHE A 56 -10.46 2.05 3.82
N ALA A 57 -9.46 1.22 4.11
CA ALA A 57 -8.62 0.59 3.10
C ALA A 57 -9.34 -0.55 2.36
N MET A 58 -9.95 -1.48 3.10
CA MET A 58 -10.41 -2.76 2.53
C MET A 58 -11.86 -2.73 2.05
N HIS A 59 -12.68 -1.81 2.58
CA HIS A 59 -14.08 -1.66 2.17
C HIS A 59 -14.28 -0.44 1.26
N ALA A 60 -13.82 0.74 1.68
CA ALA A 60 -14.05 2.00 0.96
C ALA A 60 -12.99 2.32 -0.13
N GLY A 61 -11.83 1.64 -0.12
CA GLY A 61 -10.74 1.92 -1.06
C GLY A 61 -10.10 3.28 -0.85
N ILE A 62 -9.94 3.70 0.40
CA ILE A 62 -9.27 4.93 0.78
C ILE A 62 -7.84 4.58 1.20
N SER A 63 -6.86 5.18 0.53
CA SER A 63 -5.45 5.02 0.89
C SER A 63 -5.26 5.38 2.38
N SER A 64 -4.82 4.40 3.16
CA SER A 64 -4.73 4.50 4.61
C SER A 64 -3.31 4.14 5.06
N VAL A 65 -2.96 4.54 6.28
CA VAL A 65 -1.69 4.16 6.92
C VAL A 65 -1.93 3.96 8.40
N ASP A 66 -1.24 3.01 8.99
CA ASP A 66 -1.09 2.86 10.43
C ASP A 66 0.41 2.95 10.74
N MET A 67 0.76 3.73 11.75
CA MET A 67 2.14 3.99 12.11
C MET A 67 2.29 4.24 13.61
N GLY A 68 3.24 3.51 14.17
CA GLY A 68 3.63 3.58 15.58
C GLY A 68 5.02 2.99 15.78
N PHE A 69 5.62 3.28 16.93
CA PHE A 69 6.82 2.56 17.36
C PHE A 69 6.42 1.20 17.94
N VAL A 70 7.11 0.15 17.50
CA VAL A 70 6.90 -1.21 17.98
C VAL A 70 8.06 -1.64 18.86
N GLY A 71 7.76 -2.35 19.94
CA GLY A 71 8.73 -2.83 20.92
C GLY A 71 8.33 -4.19 21.50
N SER A 72 9.07 -4.65 22.50
CA SER A 72 8.80 -5.94 23.14
C SER A 72 7.38 -6.00 23.72
N ALA A 73 6.60 -6.99 23.28
CA ALA A 73 5.24 -7.26 23.73
C ALA A 73 5.18 -7.61 25.24
N GLY A 74 4.00 -7.47 25.85
CA GLY A 74 3.77 -8.04 27.18
C GLY A 74 2.61 -7.48 28.00
N ALA A 75 1.94 -6.41 27.57
CA ALA A 75 0.84 -5.82 28.33
C ALA A 75 -0.46 -5.60 27.55
N GLN A 76 -0.45 -5.71 26.23
CA GLN A 76 -1.63 -5.50 25.40
C GLN A 76 -2.80 -6.37 25.87
N HIS A 77 -4.00 -5.76 25.96
CA HIS A 77 -5.23 -6.41 26.43
C HIS A 77 -5.12 -7.04 27.83
N SER A 78 -4.33 -6.45 28.72
CA SER A 78 -4.19 -6.88 30.11
C SER A 78 -4.32 -5.72 31.09
N ASN A 79 -4.54 -6.01 32.38
CA ASN A 79 -4.55 -5.00 33.44
C ASN A 79 -3.17 -4.33 33.67
N PHE A 80 -2.11 -4.80 33.00
CA PHE A 80 -0.79 -4.18 33.03
C PHE A 80 -0.62 -3.09 31.97
N ASP A 81 -1.57 -2.94 31.04
CA ASP A 81 -1.61 -1.82 30.11
C ASP A 81 -2.07 -0.56 30.85
N SER A 82 -1.09 0.13 31.44
CA SER A 82 -1.34 1.26 32.33
C SER A 82 -0.37 2.39 32.05
N PHE A 83 -0.82 3.61 32.33
CA PHE A 83 0.03 4.80 32.24
C PHE A 83 1.32 4.64 33.03
N LYS A 84 1.26 4.04 34.23
CA LYS A 84 2.45 3.76 35.06
C LYS A 84 3.48 2.92 34.32
N ARG A 85 3.06 1.86 33.63
CA ARG A 85 3.98 1.04 32.81
C ARG A 85 4.60 1.87 31.70
N MET A 86 3.80 2.69 31.02
CA MET A 86 4.26 3.54 29.93
C MET A 86 5.42 4.45 30.37
N VAL A 87 5.20 5.26 31.42
CA VAL A 87 6.20 6.23 31.91
C VAL A 87 7.32 5.62 32.73
N SER A 88 7.22 4.36 33.17
CA SER A 88 8.29 3.72 33.94
C SER A 88 9.23 2.90 33.07
N PHE A 89 8.73 2.33 31.96
CA PHE A 89 9.48 1.30 31.22
C PHE A 89 9.45 1.43 29.69
N VAL A 90 8.43 2.08 29.12
CA VAL A 90 8.25 2.11 27.65
C VAL A 90 8.78 3.41 27.07
N ASP A 91 8.31 4.54 27.57
CA ASP A 91 8.69 5.87 27.12
C ASP A 91 8.70 6.87 28.29
N PRO A 92 9.73 6.81 29.17
CA PRO A 92 9.73 7.53 30.44
C PRO A 92 9.67 9.06 30.31
N ASP A 93 10.25 9.61 29.26
CA ASP A 93 10.28 11.04 28.98
C ASP A 93 9.36 11.46 27.82
N MET A 94 8.51 10.52 27.36
CA MET A 94 7.51 10.71 26.31
C MET A 94 8.08 11.17 24.96
N GLN A 95 9.38 10.98 24.73
CA GLN A 95 10.03 11.45 23.50
C GLN A 95 9.65 10.59 22.29
N LEU A 96 9.39 9.29 22.47
CA LEU A 96 8.89 8.45 21.37
C LEU A 96 7.46 8.85 21.00
N HIS A 97 6.59 9.12 21.98
CA HIS A 97 5.24 9.62 21.73
C HIS A 97 5.27 10.99 21.03
N LEU A 98 6.17 11.88 21.45
CA LEU A 98 6.37 13.16 20.78
C LEU A 98 6.83 12.97 19.32
N ALA A 99 7.81 12.10 19.07
CA ALA A 99 8.33 11.85 17.74
C ALA A 99 7.25 11.27 16.80
N ILE A 100 6.47 10.28 17.24
CA ILE A 100 5.40 9.73 16.39
C ILE A 100 4.27 10.75 16.17
N ALA A 101 3.96 11.59 17.16
CA ALA A 101 3.01 12.69 17.00
C ALA A 101 3.49 13.72 15.97
N GLN A 102 4.80 14.01 15.92
CA GLN A 102 5.38 14.86 14.89
C GLN A 102 5.27 14.23 13.50
N VAL A 103 5.50 12.92 13.35
CA VAL A 103 5.32 12.22 12.06
C VAL A 103 3.85 12.29 11.62
N TRP A 104 2.89 11.99 12.51
CA TRP A 104 1.46 12.12 12.22
C TRP A 104 1.07 13.55 11.83
N GLY A 105 1.50 14.54 12.61
CA GLY A 105 1.19 15.95 12.36
C GLY A 105 1.75 16.46 11.03
N LEU A 106 3.02 16.16 10.75
CA LEU A 106 3.65 16.53 9.47
C LEU A 106 2.98 15.82 8.29
N LEU A 107 2.65 14.54 8.41
CA LEU A 107 1.93 13.82 7.36
C LEU A 107 0.57 14.45 7.08
N ALA A 108 -0.19 14.77 8.13
CA ALA A 108 -1.50 15.42 8.01
C ALA A 108 -1.40 16.79 7.33
N ILE A 109 -0.46 17.64 7.76
CA ILE A 109 -0.22 18.95 7.15
C ILE A 109 0.13 18.80 5.66
N ARG A 110 1.04 17.88 5.32
CA ARG A 110 1.44 17.64 3.92
C ARG A 110 0.27 17.16 3.06
N LEU A 111 -0.56 16.24 3.57
CA LEU A 111 -1.74 15.76 2.83
C LEU A 111 -2.83 16.82 2.68
N ALA A 112 -2.96 17.74 3.63
CA ALA A 112 -3.98 18.80 3.61
C ALA A 112 -3.56 20.03 2.79
N ASP A 113 -2.28 20.43 2.87
CA ASP A 113 -1.81 21.72 2.38
C ASP A 113 -0.89 21.64 1.16
N ASP A 114 -0.22 20.50 0.88
CA ASP A 114 0.64 20.42 -0.30
C ASP A 114 -0.22 20.61 -1.58
N PRO A 115 0.12 21.56 -2.49
CA PRO A 115 -0.69 21.83 -3.67
C PRO A 115 -0.90 20.61 -4.58
N VAL A 116 0.08 19.70 -4.59
CA VAL A 116 0.07 18.45 -5.35
C VAL A 116 0.37 17.30 -4.39
N LEU A 117 -0.52 16.32 -4.31
CA LEU A 117 -0.35 15.18 -3.41
C LEU A 117 0.87 14.32 -3.83
N ASP A 118 1.83 14.10 -2.91
CA ASP A 118 3.02 13.23 -3.11
C ASP A 118 2.70 11.72 -2.97
N LEU A 119 1.59 11.29 -3.57
CA LEU A 119 1.28 9.90 -3.80
C LEU A 119 1.92 9.42 -5.11
N CYS A 120 2.38 8.16 -5.15
CA CYS A 120 3.17 7.62 -6.27
C CYS A 120 2.47 6.42 -6.94
N PRO A 121 1.53 6.64 -7.87
CA PRO A 121 0.89 5.56 -8.65
C PRO A 121 1.89 4.63 -9.33
N MET A 122 3.01 5.18 -9.82
CA MET A 122 4.06 4.38 -10.47
C MET A 122 4.75 3.45 -9.47
N CYS A 123 4.94 3.90 -8.24
CA CYS A 123 5.48 3.06 -7.16
C CYS A 123 4.49 1.93 -6.86
N TYR A 124 3.21 2.28 -6.71
CA TYR A 124 2.18 1.29 -6.39
C TYR A 124 2.03 0.23 -7.50
N ALA A 125 2.09 0.64 -8.78
CA ALA A 125 2.09 -0.29 -9.91
C ALA A 125 3.28 -1.27 -9.89
N LYS A 126 4.45 -0.83 -9.40
CA LYS A 126 5.63 -1.70 -9.21
C LYS A 126 5.47 -2.60 -7.99
N ASP A 127 4.83 -2.12 -6.94
CA ASP A 127 4.53 -2.91 -5.74
C ASP A 127 3.52 -4.01 -6.06
N ILE A 128 2.49 -3.74 -6.87
CA ILE A 128 1.56 -4.75 -7.39
C ILE A 128 2.31 -5.87 -8.13
N ARG A 129 3.34 -5.54 -8.92
CA ARG A 129 4.19 -6.55 -9.57
C ARG A 129 4.90 -7.44 -8.54
N HIS A 130 5.36 -6.86 -7.43
CA HIS A 130 5.95 -7.62 -6.34
C HIS A 130 4.92 -8.51 -5.64
N ILE A 131 3.72 -7.98 -5.36
CA ILE A 131 2.59 -8.71 -4.77
C ILE A 131 2.22 -9.92 -5.64
N ILE A 132 2.10 -9.76 -6.98
CA ILE A 132 1.84 -10.87 -7.91
C ILE A 132 2.92 -11.95 -7.79
N ARG A 133 4.21 -11.56 -7.78
CA ARG A 133 5.32 -12.53 -7.68
C ARG A 133 5.35 -13.24 -6.33
N GLN A 134 5.08 -12.53 -5.24
CA GLN A 134 5.00 -13.12 -3.91
C GLN A 134 3.84 -14.11 -3.82
N PHE A 135 2.68 -13.76 -4.36
CA PHE A 135 1.52 -14.65 -4.45
C PHE A 135 1.84 -15.92 -5.27
N GLU A 136 2.47 -15.78 -6.44
CA GLU A 136 2.93 -16.92 -7.25
C GLU A 136 3.91 -17.82 -6.47
N LYS A 137 4.82 -17.23 -5.67
CA LYS A 137 5.75 -17.98 -4.81
C LYS A 137 5.01 -18.74 -3.71
N GLN A 138 4.09 -18.09 -3.00
CA GLN A 138 3.26 -18.71 -1.95
C GLN A 138 2.48 -19.91 -2.51
N MET A 139 1.89 -19.75 -3.70
CA MET A 139 1.14 -20.82 -4.37
C MET A 139 2.02 -22.02 -4.76
N ARG A 140 3.25 -21.77 -5.21
CA ARG A 140 4.21 -22.85 -5.52
C ARG A 140 4.63 -23.62 -4.28
N LEU A 141 4.80 -22.93 -3.15
CA LEU A 141 5.18 -23.55 -1.87
C LEU A 141 4.05 -24.41 -1.29
N ARG A 142 2.79 -23.92 -1.32
CA ARG A 142 1.63 -24.71 -0.88
C ARG A 142 1.52 -26.04 -1.63
N ARG A 143 1.76 -26.04 -2.95
CA ARG A 143 1.76 -27.24 -3.79
C ARG A 143 2.81 -28.28 -3.38
N SER A 144 3.99 -27.84 -2.95
CA SER A 144 5.07 -28.75 -2.53
C SER A 144 4.78 -29.45 -1.19
N ALA A 145 3.84 -28.94 -0.40
CA ALA A 145 3.44 -29.51 0.88
C ALA A 145 2.25 -30.50 0.77
N SER A 146 1.42 -30.42 -0.28
CA SER A 146 0.29 -31.33 -0.51
C SER A 146 0.67 -32.47 -1.47
N VAL A 147 0.70 -33.72 -0.98
CA VAL A 147 1.10 -34.93 -1.76
C VAL A 147 -0.05 -35.56 -2.57
N ALA A 148 -1.29 -35.07 -2.48
CA ALA A 148 -2.43 -35.70 -3.15
C ALA A 148 -3.10 -34.79 -4.20
N ASP A 149 -3.29 -35.36 -5.39
CA ASP A 149 -4.15 -34.95 -6.51
C ASP A 149 -4.02 -33.51 -7.02
N SER A 150 -2.91 -33.26 -7.72
CA SER A 150 -2.70 -32.00 -8.42
C SER A 150 -3.58 -31.91 -9.68
N VAL A 151 -4.65 -31.12 -9.58
CA VAL A 151 -5.18 -30.36 -10.71
C VAL A 151 -4.00 -29.76 -11.47
N ASP A 152 -3.80 -30.14 -12.73
CA ASP A 152 -2.70 -29.63 -13.56
C ASP A 152 -2.85 -28.11 -13.77
N MET A 153 -2.23 -27.34 -12.90
CA MET A 153 -2.18 -25.88 -12.92
C MET A 153 -1.22 -25.32 -13.98
N SER A 154 -0.87 -26.13 -14.99
CA SER A 154 -0.27 -25.67 -16.24
C SER A 154 -1.01 -24.49 -16.88
N THR A 155 -2.31 -24.30 -16.59
CA THR A 155 -3.07 -23.14 -17.08
C THR A 155 -2.97 -21.87 -16.23
N ALA A 156 -2.68 -21.99 -14.93
CA ALA A 156 -2.46 -20.84 -14.03
C ALA A 156 -1.00 -20.35 -14.03
N LYS A 157 -0.15 -20.97 -14.88
CA LYS A 157 1.31 -20.98 -14.75
C LYS A 157 2.01 -19.62 -14.81
N LYS A 158 1.32 -18.49 -15.06
CA LYS A 158 1.91 -17.14 -15.05
C LYS A 158 0.96 -15.99 -14.74
N LEU A 159 -0.26 -16.21 -14.22
CA LEU A 159 -1.27 -15.14 -13.97
C LEU A 159 -1.25 -14.05 -15.07
N ARG A 160 -1.27 -14.47 -16.34
CA ARG A 160 -0.84 -13.65 -17.48
C ARG A 160 -1.68 -12.39 -17.60
N ARG A 161 -2.97 -12.48 -17.26
CA ARG A 161 -3.90 -11.34 -17.32
C ARG A 161 -3.53 -10.32 -16.26
N LEU A 162 -3.26 -10.76 -15.03
CA LEU A 162 -2.80 -9.88 -13.95
C LEU A 162 -1.49 -9.19 -14.29
N HIS A 163 -0.50 -9.93 -14.81
CA HIS A 163 0.76 -9.31 -15.24
C HIS A 163 0.56 -8.33 -16.41
N ALA A 164 -0.38 -8.58 -17.32
CA ALA A 164 -0.69 -7.65 -18.40
C ALA A 164 -1.37 -6.38 -17.89
N ALA A 165 -2.37 -6.51 -17.02
CA ALA A 165 -3.04 -5.39 -16.37
C ALA A 165 -2.07 -4.55 -15.54
N GLN A 166 -1.19 -5.20 -14.74
CA GLN A 166 -0.14 -4.52 -13.98
C GLN A 166 0.79 -3.70 -14.89
N ARG A 167 1.23 -4.25 -16.03
CA ARG A 167 2.07 -3.50 -16.98
C ARG A 167 1.35 -2.31 -17.58
N GLN A 168 0.05 -2.43 -17.85
CA GLN A 168 -0.76 -1.32 -18.33
C GLN A 168 -0.89 -0.24 -17.26
N LEU A 169 -1.17 -0.62 -16.01
CA LEU A 169 -1.19 0.30 -14.88
C LEU A 169 0.15 1.04 -14.72
N GLU A 170 1.27 0.31 -14.77
CA GLU A 170 2.60 0.92 -14.70
C GLU A 170 2.83 1.90 -15.86
N THR A 171 2.34 1.59 -17.06
CA THR A 171 2.46 2.47 -18.23
C THR A 171 1.64 3.74 -18.07
N ASN A 172 0.37 3.64 -17.67
CA ASN A 172 -0.50 4.79 -17.49
C ASN A 172 -0.08 5.62 -16.27
N ALA A 173 0.44 5.01 -15.20
CA ALA A 173 0.99 5.72 -14.06
C ALA A 173 2.18 6.64 -14.43
N ARG A 174 2.94 6.31 -15.50
CA ARG A 174 4.00 7.21 -16.00
C ARG A 174 3.45 8.51 -16.58
N ILE A 175 2.20 8.52 -17.05
CA ILE A 175 1.52 9.74 -17.53
C ILE A 175 1.34 10.70 -16.35
N VAL A 176 0.87 10.22 -15.20
CA VAL A 176 0.74 11.04 -14.00
C VAL A 176 2.09 11.62 -13.54
N GLU A 177 3.16 10.81 -13.56
CA GLU A 177 4.51 11.28 -13.23
C GLU A 177 5.02 12.33 -14.24
N HIS A 178 4.69 12.16 -15.51
CA HIS A 178 4.98 13.15 -16.54
C HIS A 178 4.21 14.46 -16.27
N ASP A 179 2.93 14.38 -15.97
CA ASP A 179 2.07 15.53 -15.69
C ASP A 179 2.53 16.29 -14.45
N LYS A 180 2.94 15.58 -13.39
CA LYS A 180 3.57 16.17 -12.21
C LYS A 180 4.85 16.96 -12.56
N ARG A 181 5.74 16.36 -13.36
CA ARG A 181 6.97 17.05 -13.83
C ARG A 181 6.65 18.25 -14.73
N HIS A 182 5.65 18.12 -15.60
CA HIS A 182 5.22 19.20 -16.47
C HIS A 182 4.63 20.35 -15.66
N LEU A 183 3.74 20.07 -14.71
CA LEU A 183 3.15 21.06 -13.82
C LEU A 183 4.25 21.87 -13.11
N ARG A 184 5.20 21.16 -12.47
CA ARG A 184 6.30 21.77 -11.74
C ARG A 184 7.20 22.64 -12.62
N SER A 185 7.57 22.16 -13.81
CA SER A 185 8.49 22.88 -14.71
C SER A 185 7.83 24.03 -15.48
N ALA A 186 6.56 23.88 -15.88
CA ALA A 186 5.87 24.87 -16.70
C ALA A 186 5.15 25.95 -15.89
N TYR A 187 4.72 25.66 -14.65
CA TYR A 187 3.88 26.56 -13.87
C TYR A 187 4.33 26.78 -12.42
N GLY A 188 5.15 25.89 -11.87
CA GLY A 188 5.38 25.80 -10.44
C GLY A 188 4.15 25.20 -9.71
N GLU A 189 4.38 24.55 -8.57
CA GLU A 189 3.32 23.80 -7.85
C GLU A 189 2.22 24.72 -7.30
N GLU A 190 2.57 25.96 -6.95
CA GLU A 190 1.62 26.96 -6.46
C GLU A 190 0.84 27.68 -7.57
N CYS A 191 1.14 27.43 -8.85
CA CYS A 191 0.50 28.10 -9.98
C CYS A 191 0.54 29.65 -9.93
N GLN A 192 1.56 30.25 -9.29
CA GLN A 192 1.72 31.70 -9.15
C GLN A 192 2.06 32.37 -10.49
N MET A 193 1.04 32.69 -11.29
CA MET A 193 1.18 33.20 -12.66
C MET A 193 0.30 34.44 -12.88
N THR A 194 0.78 35.41 -13.65
CA THR A 194 0.07 36.70 -13.88
C THR A 194 -0.97 36.67 -15.01
N GLY A 195 -1.15 35.55 -15.73
CA GLY A 195 -2.08 35.43 -16.85
C GLY A 195 -3.28 34.51 -16.58
N ARG A 196 -4.52 35.01 -16.75
CA ARG A 196 -5.77 34.26 -16.47
C ARG A 196 -5.85 32.89 -17.12
N ARG A 197 -5.55 32.78 -18.43
CA ARG A 197 -5.62 31.51 -19.16
C ARG A 197 -4.60 30.50 -18.64
N ARG A 198 -3.35 30.93 -18.46
CA ARG A 198 -2.25 30.08 -18.00
C ARG A 198 -2.47 29.61 -16.55
N HIS A 199 -2.97 30.49 -15.71
CA HIS A 199 -3.35 30.16 -14.33
C HIS A 199 -4.49 29.12 -14.31
N ALA A 200 -5.54 29.30 -15.11
CA ALA A 200 -6.61 28.32 -15.24
C ALA A 200 -6.12 26.95 -15.73
N SER A 201 -5.24 26.90 -16.73
CA SER A 201 -4.63 25.64 -17.20
C SER A 201 -3.81 24.95 -16.11
N CYS A 202 -3.06 25.71 -15.30
CA CYS A 202 -2.31 25.15 -14.18
C CYS A 202 -3.24 24.53 -13.13
N LEU A 203 -4.28 25.25 -12.72
CA LEU A 203 -5.24 24.77 -11.73
C LEU A 203 -5.98 23.52 -12.22
N ALA A 204 -6.38 23.48 -13.49
CA ALA A 204 -7.02 22.32 -14.09
C ALA A 204 -6.09 21.10 -14.10
N LEU A 205 -4.83 21.26 -14.51
CA LEU A 205 -3.85 20.18 -14.50
C LEU A 205 -3.56 19.70 -13.07
N ARG A 206 -3.41 20.62 -12.12
CA ARG A 206 -3.21 20.30 -10.70
C ARG A 206 -4.39 19.51 -10.13
N ALA A 207 -5.61 19.96 -10.39
CA ALA A 207 -6.83 19.27 -9.97
C ALA A 207 -6.91 17.86 -10.57
N SER A 208 -6.65 17.71 -11.88
CA SER A 208 -6.62 16.40 -12.56
C SER A 208 -5.57 15.46 -11.97
N ILE A 209 -4.38 15.95 -11.63
CA ILE A 209 -3.35 15.13 -10.97
C ILE A 209 -3.83 14.67 -9.59
N ASN A 210 -4.34 15.60 -8.76
CA ASN A 210 -4.79 15.29 -7.41
C ASN A 210 -5.97 14.31 -7.41
N ASP A 211 -6.92 14.47 -8.34
CA ASP A 211 -8.04 13.55 -8.50
C ASP A 211 -7.57 12.13 -8.82
N ARG A 212 -6.69 12.00 -9.82
CA ARG A 212 -6.14 10.70 -10.25
C ARG A 212 -5.34 10.01 -9.15
N VAL A 213 -4.52 10.74 -8.39
CA VAL A 213 -3.70 10.11 -7.34
C VAL A 213 -4.49 9.80 -6.06
N SER A 214 -5.49 10.62 -5.71
CA SER A 214 -6.28 10.42 -4.48
C SER A 214 -7.33 9.32 -4.61
N LYS A 215 -7.88 9.12 -5.82
CA LYS A 215 -8.95 8.14 -6.07
C LYS A 215 -8.47 6.81 -6.62
N LEU A 216 -7.19 6.68 -7.01
CA LEU A 216 -6.66 5.44 -7.60
C LEU A 216 -7.00 4.19 -6.77
N GLU A 217 -6.91 4.28 -5.44
CA GLU A 217 -7.18 3.16 -4.54
C GLU A 217 -8.63 2.67 -4.62
N GLN A 218 -9.59 3.58 -4.85
CA GLN A 218 -11.02 3.25 -4.97
C GLN A 218 -11.30 2.37 -6.18
N HIS A 219 -10.45 2.43 -7.22
CA HIS A 219 -10.57 1.59 -8.40
C HIS A 219 -10.16 0.13 -8.17
N PHE A 220 -9.61 -0.22 -7.00
CA PHE A 220 -9.32 -1.61 -6.64
C PHE A 220 -10.44 -2.28 -5.84
N ILE A 221 -11.58 -1.60 -5.67
CA ILE A 221 -12.76 -2.11 -4.97
C ILE A 221 -13.61 -2.94 -5.93
N ASP A 222 -13.75 -4.22 -5.59
CA ASP A 222 -14.65 -5.17 -6.21
C ASP A 222 -16.01 -5.13 -5.48
N PRO A 223 -17.10 -4.67 -6.12
CA PRO A 223 -18.42 -4.60 -5.48
C PRO A 223 -18.93 -5.95 -4.97
N ASP A 224 -18.52 -7.06 -5.57
CA ASP A 224 -18.89 -8.41 -5.13
C ASP A 224 -18.08 -8.82 -3.88
N GLY A 225 -16.88 -8.29 -3.74
CA GLY A 225 -15.97 -8.55 -2.63
C GLY A 225 -15.28 -9.91 -2.69
N VAL A 226 -14.86 -10.40 -1.52
CA VAL A 226 -14.25 -11.71 -1.35
C VAL A 226 -15.33 -12.72 -0.98
N LEU A 227 -15.39 -13.85 -1.70
CA LEU A 227 -16.36 -14.91 -1.42
C LEU A 227 -16.23 -15.41 0.04
N GLY A 228 -17.33 -15.44 0.78
CA GLY A 228 -17.37 -15.79 2.21
C GLY A 228 -16.96 -14.66 3.16
N HIS A 229 -16.49 -13.54 2.62
CA HIS A 229 -16.04 -12.34 3.34
C HIS A 229 -16.45 -11.10 2.55
N GLU A 230 -17.71 -11.02 2.11
CA GLU A 230 -18.18 -10.06 1.11
C GLU A 230 -18.06 -8.61 1.57
N TRP A 231 -17.95 -8.37 2.87
CA TRP A 231 -17.68 -7.04 3.42
C TRP A 231 -16.30 -6.51 3.00
N TYR A 232 -15.31 -7.38 2.77
CA TYR A 232 -14.00 -6.99 2.27
C TYR A 232 -14.07 -6.88 0.74
N LYS A 233 -13.91 -5.66 0.23
CA LYS A 233 -14.12 -5.34 -1.17
C LYS A 233 -12.82 -5.18 -1.97
N HIS A 234 -11.70 -4.96 -1.30
CA HIS A 234 -10.44 -4.69 -1.98
C HIS A 234 -9.88 -5.92 -2.71
N ALA A 235 -9.71 -5.82 -4.03
CA ALA A 235 -9.34 -6.94 -4.89
C ALA A 235 -7.88 -7.42 -4.68
N LEU A 236 -6.99 -6.52 -4.28
CA LEU A 236 -5.56 -6.81 -4.12
C LEU A 236 -5.17 -7.30 -2.73
N ILE A 237 -5.90 -6.89 -1.68
CA ILE A 237 -5.53 -7.07 -0.28
C ILE A 237 -6.77 -7.37 0.56
N GLY A 238 -6.63 -8.22 1.57
CA GLY A 238 -7.72 -8.52 2.49
C GLY A 238 -7.38 -9.69 3.41
N PRO A 239 -8.35 -10.18 4.20
CA PRO A 239 -8.18 -11.39 4.98
C PRO A 239 -8.02 -12.61 4.09
N GLY A 240 -7.29 -13.62 4.59
CA GLY A 240 -7.26 -14.93 3.95
C GLY A 240 -8.59 -15.66 4.15
N PRO A 241 -8.98 -16.57 3.24
CA PRO A 241 -10.26 -17.30 3.33
C PRO A 241 -10.42 -18.21 4.56
N TRP A 242 -9.34 -18.49 5.29
CA TRP A 242 -9.34 -19.41 6.43
C TRP A 242 -8.78 -18.80 7.72
N THR A 243 -8.24 -17.60 7.65
CA THR A 243 -7.60 -16.92 8.77
C THR A 243 -7.86 -15.42 8.71
N ASP A 244 -8.78 -14.97 9.56
CA ASP A 244 -9.12 -13.55 9.73
C ASP A 244 -7.94 -12.72 10.27
N ALA A 245 -6.91 -13.37 10.81
CA ALA A 245 -5.76 -12.72 11.46
C ALA A 245 -4.57 -12.43 10.53
N SER A 246 -4.54 -12.95 9.29
CA SER A 246 -3.40 -12.79 8.41
C SER A 246 -3.77 -12.14 7.08
N PHE A 247 -3.07 -11.05 6.77
CA PHE A 247 -3.11 -10.40 5.47
C PHE A 247 -2.86 -11.40 4.33
N GLN A 248 -3.71 -11.36 3.31
CA GLN A 248 -3.63 -12.16 2.10
C GLN A 248 -3.63 -11.24 0.87
N ALA A 249 -2.64 -11.45 0.00
CA ALA A 249 -2.64 -10.86 -1.33
C ALA A 249 -3.64 -11.60 -2.23
N PHE A 250 -4.42 -10.86 -3.02
CA PHE A 250 -5.46 -11.39 -3.91
C PHE A 250 -6.39 -12.40 -3.19
N PRO A 251 -7.08 -11.97 -2.12
CA PRO A 251 -7.87 -12.88 -1.27
C PRO A 251 -8.92 -13.67 -2.05
N GLY A 252 -9.63 -13.04 -2.99
CA GLY A 252 -10.59 -13.74 -3.84
C GLY A 252 -9.94 -14.78 -4.77
N LEU A 253 -8.71 -14.53 -5.26
CA LEU A 253 -7.99 -15.51 -6.07
C LEU A 253 -7.44 -16.66 -5.22
N ALA A 254 -7.01 -16.37 -3.98
CA ALA A 254 -6.63 -17.39 -3.01
C ALA A 254 -7.81 -18.33 -2.72
N ALA A 255 -8.98 -17.77 -2.42
CA ALA A 255 -10.21 -18.55 -2.20
C ALA A 255 -10.59 -19.40 -3.43
N ALA A 256 -10.52 -18.82 -4.63
CA ALA A 256 -10.78 -19.54 -5.87
C ALA A 256 -9.84 -20.75 -6.06
N LEU A 257 -8.58 -20.63 -5.65
CA LEU A 257 -7.61 -21.71 -5.77
C LEU A 257 -7.89 -22.88 -4.82
N ASP A 258 -8.45 -22.60 -3.64
CA ASP A 258 -8.82 -23.63 -2.67
C ASP A 258 -9.99 -24.50 -3.15
N THR A 259 -10.77 -24.03 -4.13
CA THR A 259 -11.85 -24.84 -4.77
C THR A 259 -11.32 -25.94 -5.68
N GLY A 260 -10.08 -25.84 -6.17
CA GLY A 260 -9.52 -26.73 -7.19
C GLY A 260 -10.13 -26.57 -8.60
N ASP A 261 -11.15 -25.73 -8.78
CA ASP A 261 -11.82 -25.53 -10.08
C ASP A 261 -11.05 -24.52 -10.95
N LYS A 262 -10.48 -25.01 -12.05
CA LYS A 262 -9.73 -24.17 -13.01
C LYS A 262 -10.59 -23.08 -13.66
N GLY A 263 -11.88 -23.32 -13.85
CA GLY A 263 -12.84 -22.35 -14.39
C GLY A 263 -13.00 -21.16 -13.45
N ILE A 264 -13.26 -21.43 -12.16
CA ILE A 264 -13.40 -20.41 -11.12
C ILE A 264 -12.11 -19.58 -10.99
N VAL A 265 -10.94 -20.23 -10.98
CA VAL A 265 -9.64 -19.55 -10.91
C VAL A 265 -9.43 -18.62 -12.12
N ARG A 266 -9.71 -19.08 -13.35
CA ARG A 266 -9.57 -18.26 -14.56
C ARG A 266 -10.54 -17.08 -14.59
N GLN A 267 -11.77 -17.28 -14.11
CA GLN A 267 -12.77 -16.24 -14.00
C GLN A 267 -12.34 -15.18 -12.99
N ARG A 268 -11.85 -15.59 -11.82
CA ARG A 268 -11.39 -14.66 -10.79
C ARG A 268 -10.12 -13.92 -11.19
N GLU A 269 -9.15 -14.59 -11.82
CA GLU A 269 -7.98 -13.92 -12.41
C GLU A 269 -8.40 -12.84 -13.41
N LYS A 270 -9.37 -13.16 -14.29
CA LYS A 270 -9.90 -12.20 -15.26
C LYS A 270 -10.55 -11.01 -14.55
N SER A 271 -11.43 -11.24 -13.59
CA SER A 271 -12.12 -10.19 -12.83
C SER A 271 -11.14 -9.22 -12.17
N ILE A 272 -10.13 -9.73 -11.46
CA ILE A 272 -9.12 -8.88 -10.81
C ILE A 272 -8.27 -8.15 -11.84
N ALA A 273 -7.93 -8.80 -12.97
CA ALA A 273 -7.19 -8.13 -14.04
C ALA A 273 -8.00 -7.00 -14.67
N ASP A 274 -9.30 -7.19 -14.88
CA ASP A 274 -10.21 -6.17 -15.42
C ASP A 274 -10.28 -4.97 -14.44
N ILE A 275 -10.38 -5.20 -13.13
CA ILE A 275 -10.30 -4.14 -12.10
C ILE A 275 -8.99 -3.34 -12.20
N ILE A 276 -7.84 -4.01 -12.32
CA ILE A 276 -6.54 -3.34 -12.49
C ILE A 276 -6.47 -2.56 -13.81
N TYR A 277 -7.11 -3.06 -14.87
CA TYR A 277 -7.20 -2.34 -16.15
C TYR A 277 -8.04 -1.07 -16.03
N GLU A 278 -9.19 -1.12 -15.37
CA GLU A 278 -10.02 0.06 -15.13
C GLU A 278 -9.24 1.11 -14.31
N ALA A 279 -8.55 0.68 -13.24
CA ALA A 279 -7.65 1.54 -12.48
C ALA A 279 -6.54 2.14 -13.35
N ALA A 280 -5.99 1.38 -14.30
CA ALA A 280 -5.00 1.88 -15.25
C ALA A 280 -5.60 2.95 -16.16
N TRP A 281 -6.78 2.72 -16.73
CA TRP A 281 -7.45 3.65 -17.63
C TRP A 281 -7.84 4.96 -16.93
N PHE A 282 -8.31 4.88 -15.69
CA PHE A 282 -8.58 6.06 -14.86
C PHE A 282 -7.36 7.00 -14.76
N LEU A 283 -6.13 6.48 -14.64
CA LEU A 283 -4.93 7.32 -14.59
C LEU A 283 -4.62 8.06 -15.90
N ARG A 284 -5.22 7.63 -17.02
CA ARG A 284 -5.05 8.24 -18.34
C ARG A 284 -6.12 9.27 -18.67
N GLU A 285 -7.33 9.12 -18.15
CA GLU A 285 -8.47 9.96 -18.52
C GLU A 285 -8.26 11.43 -18.12
N VAL A 286 -8.60 12.33 -19.05
CA VAL A 286 -8.64 13.79 -18.94
C VAL A 286 -9.98 14.25 -19.50
#